data_AF-A0A2S2NM44-F1
#
_entry.id   AF-A0A2S2NM44-F1
#
_cell.length_a   1.000
_cell.length_b   1.000
_cell.length_c   1.000
_cell.angle_alpha   90.00
_cell.angle_beta   90.00
_cell.angle_gamma   90.00
#
_symmetry.space_group_name_H-M   'P 1'
#
loop_
_entity.id
_entity.type
_entity.pdbx_description
1 polymer ?
#
loop_
_entity_poly.entity_id
_entity_poly.type
_entity_poly.pdbx_seq_one_letter_code
_entity_poly.pdbx_strand_id
1 'polypeptide(L)'
;MTIMDSMNDGELDHRDGAKLFTKQPGRIIRVSQGAGVTEREVRELISQYTKFAGVVKKMGGIKGLFKSGDMSKNVNPSQMAKLNQQITKMMDPRVLQQIGGMPGLQNVMRQLQQGAGGGLGNLMGGLGK
;
A
#
# COMPACT_ATOMS: atom_id res chain seq x y z
N MET A 1 -30.26 4.67 -0.24
CA MET A 1 -29.46 3.44 -0.37
C MET A 1 -28.19 3.79 -1.11
N THR A 2 -27.06 3.24 -0.70
CA THR A 2 -25.82 3.34 -1.48
C THR A 2 -25.85 2.35 -2.65
N ILE A 3 -24.94 2.50 -3.61
CA ILE A 3 -24.83 1.61 -4.77
C ILE A 3 -24.60 0.15 -4.33
N MET A 4 -23.78 -0.07 -3.29
CA MET A 4 -23.49 -1.40 -2.78
C MET A 4 -24.70 -2.04 -2.08
N ASP A 5 -25.56 -1.25 -1.41
CA ASP A 5 -26.79 -1.75 -0.78
C ASP A 5 -27.81 -2.28 -1.82
N SER A 6 -27.65 -1.90 -3.09
CA SER A 6 -28.49 -2.36 -4.20
C SER A 6 -27.96 -3.63 -4.87
N MET A 7 -26.75 -4.08 -4.52
CA MET A 7 -26.17 -5.32 -5.02
C MET A 7 -26.71 -6.51 -4.21
N ASN A 8 -26.80 -7.69 -4.84
CA ASN A 8 -27.10 -8.93 -4.11
C ASN A 8 -25.81 -9.60 -3.61
N ASP A 9 -25.93 -10.55 -2.68
CA ASP A 9 -24.80 -11.30 -2.11
C ASP A 9 -23.95 -11.96 -3.20
N GLY A 10 -24.59 -12.50 -4.25
CA GLY A 10 -23.89 -13.10 -5.38
C GLY A 10 -23.07 -12.11 -6.22
N GLU A 11 -23.38 -10.81 -6.19
CA GLU A 11 -22.59 -9.75 -6.81
C GLU A 11 -21.45 -9.28 -5.90
N LEU A 12 -21.72 -9.20 -4.59
CA LEU A 12 -20.75 -8.75 -3.57
C LEU A 12 -19.66 -9.78 -3.31
N ASP A 13 -20.02 -11.07 -3.23
CA ASP A 13 -19.11 -12.16 -2.93
C ASP A 13 -18.41 -12.73 -4.17
N HIS A 14 -18.73 -12.20 -5.35
CA HIS A 14 -18.14 -12.69 -6.60
C HIS A 14 -16.64 -12.36 -6.66
N ARG A 15 -15.80 -13.41 -6.75
CA ARG A 15 -14.34 -13.29 -6.82
C ARG A 15 -13.85 -12.32 -7.92
N ASP A 16 -14.61 -12.23 -9.01
CA ASP A 16 -14.36 -11.30 -10.11
C ASP A 16 -15.64 -10.50 -10.42
N GLY A 17 -16.10 -9.70 -9.45
CA GLY A 17 -17.34 -8.91 -9.57
C GLY A 17 -17.33 -7.98 -10.79
N ALA A 18 -16.20 -7.36 -11.12
CA ALA A 18 -16.09 -6.49 -12.29
C ALA A 18 -16.42 -7.22 -13.61
N LYS A 19 -15.94 -8.46 -13.78
CA LYS A 19 -16.28 -9.29 -14.94
C LYS A 19 -17.75 -9.71 -14.96
N LEU A 20 -18.38 -9.93 -13.80
CA LEU A 20 -19.81 -10.24 -13.71
C LEU A 20 -20.67 -9.11 -14.28
N PHE A 21 -20.43 -7.87 -13.84
CA PHE A 21 -21.15 -6.69 -14.34
C PHE A 21 -20.87 -6.39 -15.81
N THR A 22 -19.68 -6.76 -16.32
CA THR A 22 -19.34 -6.63 -17.75
C THR A 22 -20.09 -7.64 -18.60
N LYS A 23 -20.21 -8.89 -18.14
CA LYS A 23 -20.93 -9.96 -18.87
C LYS A 23 -22.44 -9.79 -18.83
N GLN A 24 -22.97 -9.19 -17.77
CA GLN A 24 -24.41 -9.05 -17.54
C GLN A 24 -24.76 -7.57 -17.28
N PRO A 25 -24.79 -6.73 -18.32
CA PRO A 25 -25.03 -5.29 -18.17
C PRO A 25 -26.39 -4.95 -17.54
N GLY A 26 -27.37 -5.85 -17.63
CA GLY A 26 -28.66 -5.68 -16.92
C GLY A 26 -28.52 -5.52 -15.40
N ARG A 27 -27.43 -6.03 -14.81
CA ARG A 27 -27.13 -5.80 -13.38
C ARG A 27 -26.82 -4.34 -13.08
N ILE A 28 -26.14 -3.66 -14.01
CA ILE A 28 -25.83 -2.22 -13.87
C ILE A 28 -27.12 -1.42 -13.83
N ILE A 29 -28.07 -1.72 -14.73
CA ILE A 29 -29.38 -1.07 -14.82
C ILE A 29 -30.17 -1.28 -13.52
N ARG A 30 -30.24 -2.52 -13.03
CA ARG A 30 -30.94 -2.85 -11.78
C ARG A 30 -30.35 -2.10 -10.59
N VAL A 31 -29.02 -2.10 -10.45
CA VAL A 31 -28.32 -1.44 -9.35
C VAL A 31 -28.47 0.08 -9.43
N SER A 32 -28.37 0.67 -10.61
CA SER A 32 -28.52 2.12 -10.79
C SER A 32 -29.93 2.59 -10.43
N GLN A 33 -30.97 1.84 -10.84
CA GLN A 33 -32.35 2.10 -10.48
C GLN A 33 -32.61 1.94 -8.98
N GLY A 34 -32.11 0.85 -8.36
CA GLY A 34 -32.28 0.60 -6.93
C GLY A 34 -31.60 1.65 -6.05
N ALA A 35 -30.45 2.16 -6.46
CA ALA A 35 -29.70 3.17 -5.73
C ALA A 35 -30.09 4.62 -6.07
N GLY A 36 -30.91 4.84 -7.10
CA GLY A 36 -31.28 6.19 -7.56
C GLY A 36 -30.11 6.97 -8.18
N VAL A 37 -29.19 6.28 -8.86
CA VAL A 37 -28.00 6.85 -9.49
C VAL A 37 -27.98 6.57 -10.99
N THR A 38 -27.04 7.19 -11.71
CA THR A 38 -26.81 6.88 -13.12
C THR A 38 -26.02 5.58 -13.30
N GLU A 39 -26.21 4.90 -14.43
CA GLU A 39 -25.38 3.73 -14.79
C GLU A 39 -23.87 4.05 -14.81
N ARG A 40 -23.53 5.30 -15.12
CA ARG A 40 -22.15 5.78 -15.14
C ARG A 40 -21.52 5.71 -13.75
N GLU A 41 -22.21 6.16 -12.71
CA GLU A 41 -21.73 6.11 -11.33
C GLU A 41 -21.50 4.66 -10.87
N VAL A 42 -22.37 3.73 -11.27
CA VAL A 42 -22.18 2.29 -10.99
C VAL A 42 -20.92 1.75 -11.69
N ARG A 43 -20.70 2.11 -12.97
CA ARG A 43 -19.48 1.72 -13.70
C ARG A 43 -18.22 2.32 -13.09
N GLU A 44 -18.29 3.57 -12.63
CA GLU A 44 -17.19 4.25 -11.96
C GLU A 44 -16.83 3.55 -10.63
N LEU A 45 -17.83 3.18 -9.82
CA LEU A 45 -17.63 2.38 -8.60
C LEU A 45 -16.93 1.05 -8.89
N ILE A 46 -17.39 0.30 -9.90
CA ILE A 46 -16.79 -0.99 -10.28
C ILE A 46 -15.34 -0.82 -10.74
N SER A 47 -15.05 0.26 -11.48
CA SER A 47 -13.69 0.60 -11.91
C SER A 47 -12.78 0.95 -10.72
N GLN A 48 -13.27 1.76 -9.78
CA GLN A 48 -12.55 2.11 -8.55
C GLN A 48 -12.29 0.88 -7.69
N TYR A 49 -13.27 -0.01 -7.53
CA TYR A 49 -13.10 -1.29 -6.84
C TYR A 49 -11.99 -2.14 -7.47
N THR A 50 -11.95 -2.25 -8.80
CA THR A 50 -10.91 -3.03 -9.50
C THR A 50 -9.50 -2.47 -9.24
N LYS A 51 -9.35 -1.14 -9.24
CA LYS A 51 -8.08 -0.48 -8.90
C LYS A 51 -7.69 -0.74 -7.45
N PHE A 52 -8.64 -0.61 -6.53
CA PHE A 52 -8.43 -0.84 -5.11
C PHE A 52 -8.04 -2.30 -4.82
N ALA A 53 -8.72 -3.28 -5.42
CA ALA A 53 -8.38 -4.69 -5.33
C ALA A 53 -6.93 -4.95 -5.77
N GLY A 54 -6.46 -4.25 -6.82
CA GLY A 54 -5.07 -4.28 -7.26
C GLY A 54 -4.09 -3.75 -6.21
N VAL A 55 -4.41 -2.65 -5.55
CA VAL A 55 -3.60 -2.07 -4.46
C VAL A 55 -3.56 -3.02 -3.26
N VAL A 56 -4.72 -3.50 -2.80
CA VAL A 56 -4.84 -4.46 -1.69
C VAL A 56 -4.02 -5.72 -1.99
N LYS A 57 -4.08 -6.25 -3.21
CA LYS A 57 -3.29 -7.41 -3.63
C LYS A 57 -1.78 -7.13 -3.58
N LYS A 58 -1.33 -5.97 -4.06
CA LYS A 58 0.09 -5.57 -4.00
C LYS A 58 0.59 -5.42 -2.57
N MET A 59 -0.27 -5.00 -1.66
CA MET A 59 0.06 -4.82 -0.24
C MET A 59 -0.12 -6.10 0.59
N GLY A 60 -0.36 -7.26 -0.03
CA GLY A 60 -0.47 -8.54 0.70
C GLY A 60 -1.84 -8.75 1.36
N GLY A 61 -2.89 -8.17 0.78
CA GLY A 61 -4.25 -8.20 1.31
C GLY A 61 -4.49 -7.14 2.39
N ILE A 62 -5.69 -7.18 2.96
CA ILE A 62 -6.12 -6.30 4.05
C ILE A 62 -5.12 -6.36 5.23
N LYS A 63 -4.63 -7.56 5.58
CA LYS A 63 -3.66 -7.75 6.67
C LYS A 63 -2.34 -7.02 6.41
N GLY A 64 -1.85 -7.00 5.18
CA GLY A 64 -0.60 -6.30 4.86
C GLY A 64 -0.78 -4.79 4.76
N LEU A 65 -1.96 -4.32 4.33
CA LEU A 65 -2.32 -2.90 4.33
C LEU A 65 -2.43 -2.33 5.75
N PHE A 66 -3.06 -3.07 6.69
CA PHE A 66 -3.15 -2.67 8.09
C PHE A 66 -1.85 -2.88 8.88
N LYS A 67 -1.01 -3.87 8.53
CA LYS A 67 0.37 -3.96 9.06
C LYS A 67 1.27 -2.83 8.56
N SER A 68 0.97 -2.24 7.40
CA SER A 68 1.75 -1.13 6.85
C SER A 68 1.61 0.18 7.63
N GLY A 69 0.71 0.26 8.63
CA GLY A 69 0.72 1.34 9.63
C GLY A 69 1.96 1.31 10.54
N ASP A 70 2.66 0.17 10.62
CA ASP A 70 3.97 0.00 11.25
C ASP A 70 5.02 -0.20 10.14
N MET A 71 5.17 0.82 9.29
CA MET A 71 6.03 0.83 8.10
C MET A 71 7.52 0.58 8.42
N SER A 72 7.89 0.62 9.71
CA SER A 72 9.22 0.30 10.24
C SER A 72 9.55 -1.20 10.22
N LYS A 73 8.55 -2.09 10.34
CA LYS A 73 8.81 -3.52 10.62
C LYS A 73 8.66 -4.46 9.43
N ASN A 74 8.14 -3.98 8.31
CA ASN A 74 7.69 -4.86 7.23
C ASN A 74 8.32 -4.55 5.87
N VAL A 75 9.51 -3.94 5.85
CA VAL A 75 10.28 -3.78 4.63
C VAL A 75 10.71 -5.16 4.14
N ASN A 76 10.05 -5.62 3.09
CA ASN A 76 10.33 -6.90 2.45
C ASN A 76 11.82 -6.91 2.01
N PRO A 77 12.63 -7.94 2.30
CA PRO A 77 14.06 -7.99 1.94
C PRO A 77 14.32 -7.72 0.45
N SER A 78 13.38 -8.11 -0.42
CA SER A 78 13.43 -7.86 -1.86
C SER A 78 13.19 -6.38 -2.23
N GLN A 79 12.36 -5.67 -1.47
CA GLN A 79 12.15 -4.23 -1.63
C GLN A 79 13.31 -3.45 -1.04
N MET A 80 13.87 -3.89 0.09
CA MET A 80 15.12 -3.34 0.63
C MET A 80 16.28 -3.50 -0.34
N ALA A 81 16.41 -4.63 -1.04
CA ALA A 81 17.43 -4.79 -2.06
C ALA A 81 17.29 -3.76 -3.19
N LYS A 82 16.06 -3.50 -3.66
CA LYS A 82 15.80 -2.47 -4.69
C LYS A 82 16.02 -1.06 -4.18
N LEU A 83 15.61 -0.79 -2.94
CA LEU A 83 15.84 0.50 -2.29
C LEU A 83 17.33 0.75 -2.09
N ASN A 84 18.09 -0.24 -1.61
CA ASN A 84 19.54 -0.18 -1.50
C ASN A 84 20.20 0.08 -2.86
N GLN A 85 19.72 -0.55 -3.94
CA GLN A 85 20.21 -0.28 -5.29
C GLN A 85 19.90 1.15 -5.76
N GLN A 86 18.75 1.72 -5.40
CA GLN A 86 18.41 3.10 -5.73
C GLN A 86 19.23 4.11 -4.91
N ILE A 87 19.42 3.86 -3.62
CA ILE A 87 20.26 4.68 -2.75
C ILE A 87 21.71 4.66 -3.25
N THR A 88 22.23 3.49 -3.63
CA THR A 88 23.58 3.35 -4.21
C THR A 88 23.74 4.18 -5.50
N LYS A 89 22.66 4.36 -6.28
CA LYS A 89 22.68 5.15 -7.53
C LYS A 89 22.56 6.65 -7.30
N MET A 90 21.96 7.08 -6.19
CA MET A 90 21.78 8.48 -5.86
C MET A 90 22.89 9.02 -4.93
N MET A 91 23.64 8.15 -4.25
CA MET A 91 24.82 8.53 -3.50
C MET A 91 25.98 8.81 -4.45
N ASP A 92 26.56 10.01 -4.32
CA ASP A 92 27.78 10.37 -5.03
C ASP A 92 28.90 9.36 -4.68
N PRO A 93 29.55 8.72 -5.68
CA PRO A 93 30.60 7.73 -5.46
C PRO A 93 31.77 8.24 -4.61
N ARG A 94 32.00 9.57 -4.53
CA ARG A 94 33.02 10.17 -3.66
C ARG A 94 32.65 10.07 -2.19
N VAL A 95 31.38 10.30 -1.87
CA VAL A 95 30.85 10.14 -0.50
C VAL A 95 30.85 8.66 -0.11
N LEU A 96 30.55 7.76 -1.06
CA LEU A 96 30.61 6.32 -0.84
C LEU A 96 32.04 5.85 -0.50
N GLN A 97 33.07 6.37 -1.18
CA GLN A 97 34.47 6.08 -0.84
C GLN A 97 34.87 6.68 0.52
N GLN A 98 34.40 7.89 0.82
CA GLN A 98 34.69 8.57 2.08
C GLN A 98 34.03 7.87 3.30
N ILE A 99 32.91 7.18 3.09
CA ILE A 99 32.22 6.34 4.09
C ILE A 99 32.82 4.93 4.17
N GLY A 100 33.78 4.55 3.32
CA GLY A 100 34.44 3.25 3.35
C GLY A 100 33.75 2.17 2.50
N GLY A 101 33.02 2.56 1.45
CA GLY A 101 32.35 1.67 0.51
C GLY A 101 31.17 0.91 1.12
N MET A 102 30.71 -0.14 0.42
CA MET A 102 29.64 -1.04 0.90
C MET A 102 29.91 -1.64 2.30
N PRO A 103 31.14 -2.01 2.69
CA PRO A 103 31.44 -2.49 4.05
C PRO A 103 31.31 -1.38 5.11
N GLY A 104 31.74 -0.16 4.79
CA GLY A 104 31.59 1.01 5.67
C GLY A 104 30.12 1.39 5.87
N LEU A 105 29.31 1.30 4.81
CA LEU A 105 27.85 1.46 4.90
C LEU A 105 27.19 0.40 5.79
N GLN A 106 27.64 -0.86 5.79
CA GLN A 106 27.12 -1.87 6.72
C GLN A 106 27.41 -1.53 8.19
N ASN A 107 28.59 -0.98 8.48
CA ASN A 107 28.95 -0.54 9.83
C ASN A 107 28.15 0.69 10.27
N VAL A 108 27.96 1.67 9.38
CA VAL A 108 27.10 2.83 9.61
C VAL A 108 25.65 2.38 9.77
N MET A 109 25.15 1.45 8.96
CA MET A 109 23.78 0.94 9.07
C MET A 109 23.58 0.15 10.36
N ARG A 110 24.60 -0.59 10.84
CA ARG A 110 24.56 -1.29 12.13
C ARG A 110 24.57 -0.32 13.31
N GLN A 111 25.35 0.77 13.25
CA GLN A 111 25.31 1.85 14.24
C GLN A 111 24.01 2.65 14.17
N LEU A 112 23.47 2.91 12.98
CA LEU A 112 22.21 3.61 12.80
C LEU A 112 21.03 2.73 13.22
N GLN A 113 21.08 1.42 13.01
CA GLN A 113 20.07 0.49 13.51
C GLN A 113 20.11 0.39 15.04
N GLN A 114 21.29 0.51 15.63
CA GLN A 114 21.45 0.62 17.09
C GLN A 114 21.10 2.03 17.63
N GLY A 115 21.20 3.09 16.83
CA GLY A 115 20.94 4.48 17.24
C GLY A 115 19.55 5.03 16.90
N ALA A 116 18.92 4.58 15.81
CA ALA A 116 17.60 5.03 15.34
C ALA A 116 16.45 4.21 15.95
N GLY A 117 16.74 3.09 16.62
CA GLY A 117 15.81 2.41 17.51
C GLY A 117 15.66 3.06 18.89
N GLY A 118 16.47 4.08 19.22
CA GLY A 118 16.48 4.72 20.56
C GLY A 118 16.60 6.26 20.57
N GLY A 119 17.05 6.89 19.47
CA GLY A 119 17.35 8.33 19.45
C GLY A 119 16.15 9.28 19.39
N LEU A 120 15.00 8.83 18.83
CA LEU A 120 13.81 9.69 18.74
C LEU A 120 12.95 9.66 20.01
N GLY A 121 13.08 8.61 20.84
CA GLY A 121 12.39 8.52 22.14
C GLY A 121 13.00 9.44 23.21
N ASN A 122 14.32 9.62 23.20
CA ASN A 122 15.00 10.50 24.17
C ASN A 122 14.91 11.99 23.86
N LEU A 123 14.63 12.38 22.61
CA LEU A 123 14.42 13.79 22.25
C LEU A 123 13.02 14.29 22.65
N MET A 124 12.02 13.41 22.74
CA MET A 124 10.66 13.80 23.17
C MET A 124 10.44 13.59 24.68
N GLY A 125 11.29 12.83 25.37
CA GLY A 125 11.25 12.65 26.83
C GLY A 125 11.92 13.77 27.65
N GLY A 126 12.61 14.70 26.99
CA GLY A 126 13.33 15.81 27.62
C GLY A 126 12.57 17.14 27.69
N LEU A 127 11.37 17.23 27.11
CA LEU A 127 10.54 18.45 27.10
C LEU A 127 9.37 18.40 28.11
N GLY A 128 9.48 17.52 29.11
CA GLY A 128 8.44 17.25 30.10
C GLY A 128 8.93 17.20 31.54
N LYS A 129 9.92 18.03 31.90
CA LYS A 129 10.19 18.41 33.28
C LYS A 129 10.20 19.92 33.42
#